data_AF-A0A506PDA5-F1
#
_entry.id   AF-A0A506PDA5-F1
#
_cell.length_a   1.000
_cell.length_b   1.000
_cell.length_c   1.000
_cell.angle_alpha   90.00
_cell.angle_beta   90.00
_cell.angle_gamma   90.00
#
_symmetry.space_group_name_H-M   'P 1'
#
loop_
_entity.id
_entity.type
_entity.pdbx_description
1 polymer ?
#
loop_
_entity_poly.entity_id
_entity_poly.type
_entity_poly.pdbx_seq_one_letter_code
_entity_poly.pdbx_strand_id
1 'polypeptide(L)' 'MEKFKGIMAEVLEVDSIEMTDELTAFDSWDSLTILSIIAVVSDEYHVELTREEIENSLTISGLKELIEIKQECTPSLK' A
#
# COMPACT_ATOMS: atom_id res chain seq x y z
N MET A 1 -3.62 -6.65 10.80
CA MET A 1 -4.20 -6.90 9.46
C MET A 1 -5.37 -5.97 9.18
N GLU A 2 -6.33 -5.82 10.09
CA GLU A 2 -7.53 -5.00 9.82
C GLU A 2 -7.22 -3.51 9.56
N LYS A 3 -6.25 -2.93 10.27
CA LYS A 3 -5.83 -1.54 10.04
C LYS A 3 -5.37 -1.30 8.59
N PHE A 4 -4.52 -2.17 8.04
CA PHE A 4 -4.04 -2.07 6.66
C PHE A 4 -5.20 -2.18 5.67
N LYS A 5 -6.07 -3.19 5.84
CA LYS A 5 -7.23 -3.38 4.97
C LYS A 5 -8.17 -2.16 4.99
N GLY A 6 -8.45 -1.60 6.16
CA GLY A 6 -9.32 -0.44 6.30
C GLY A 6 -8.74 0.80 5.61
N ILE A 7 -7.45 1.09 5.85
CA ILE A 7 -6.76 2.22 5.23
C ILE A 7 -6.72 2.08 3.71
N MET A 8 -6.36 0.89 3.20
CA MET A 8 -6.30 0.66 1.76
C MET A 8 -7.69 0.68 1.11
N ALA A 9 -8.73 0.18 1.79
CA ALA A 9 -10.10 0.29 1.30
C ALA A 9 -10.57 1.74 1.20
N GLU A 10 -10.20 2.58 2.18
CA GLU A 10 -10.48 4.02 2.16
C GLU A 10 -9.77 4.72 0.98
N VAL A 11 -8.47 4.45 0.78
CA VAL A 11 -7.69 5.05 -0.31
C VAL A 11 -8.17 4.58 -1.69
N LEU A 12 -8.58 3.32 -1.81
CA LEU A 12 -9.10 2.75 -3.06
C LEU A 12 -10.59 3.07 -3.28
N GLU A 13 -11.23 3.79 -2.35
CA GLU A 13 -12.65 4.15 -2.38
C GLU A 13 -13.59 2.93 -2.54
N VAL A 14 -13.27 1.84 -1.82
CA VAL A 14 -14.05 0.59 -1.83
C VAL A 14 -14.50 0.18 -0.44
N ASP A 15 -15.58 -0.60 -0.35
CA ASP A 15 -16.11 -1.08 0.94
C ASP A 15 -15.16 -2.06 1.64
N SER A 16 -14.47 -2.90 0.86
CA SER A 16 -13.56 -3.92 1.38
C SER A 16 -12.57 -4.36 0.32
N ILE A 17 -11.41 -4.85 0.76
CA ILE A 17 -10.39 -5.43 -0.10
C ILE A 17 -10.02 -6.84 0.35
N GLU A 18 -9.70 -7.68 -0.62
CA GLU A 18 -9.07 -8.96 -0.40
C GLU A 18 -7.58 -8.95 -0.73
N MET A 19 -6.83 -9.79 -0.02
CA MET A 19 -5.37 -9.84 -0.17
C MET A 19 -4.97 -10.31 -1.58
N THR A 20 -5.84 -11.07 -2.24
CA THR A 20 -5.66 -11.58 -3.60
C THR A 20 -6.06 -10.58 -4.68
N ASP A 21 -6.67 -9.45 -4.32
CA ASP A 21 -7.13 -8.47 -5.30
C ASP A 21 -5.94 -7.79 -5.97
N GLU A 22 -6.05 -7.61 -7.28
CA GLU A 22 -5.08 -6.89 -8.09
C GLU A 22 -5.30 -5.38 -7.94
N LEU A 23 -4.21 -4.64 -7.68
CA LEU A 23 -4.24 -3.19 -7.53
C LEU A 23 -4.77 -2.49 -8.79
N THR A 24 -4.38 -2.99 -9.96
CA THR A 24 -4.80 -2.45 -11.26
C THR A 24 -6.25 -2.78 -11.62
N ALA A 25 -6.91 -3.68 -10.89
CA ALA A 25 -8.30 -4.04 -11.15
C ALA A 25 -9.30 -3.09 -10.48
N PHE A 26 -8.84 -2.24 -9.56
CA PHE A 26 -9.68 -1.22 -8.93
C PHE A 26 -9.91 -0.05 -9.91
N ASP A 27 -11.16 0.40 -10.04
CA ASP A 27 -11.50 1.55 -10.89
C ASP A 27 -10.79 2.83 -10.44
N SER A 28 -10.56 2.97 -9.14
CA SER A 28 -9.83 4.08 -8.52
C SER A 28 -8.32 4.01 -8.74
N TRP A 29 -7.80 2.97 -9.41
CA TRP A 29 -6.37 2.81 -9.63
C TRP A 29 -5.83 3.81 -10.66
N ASP A 30 -5.28 4.91 -10.16
CA ASP A 30 -4.65 5.93 -10.98
C ASP A 30 -3.36 6.49 -10.34
N SER A 31 -2.78 7.50 -10.99
CA SER A 31 -1.55 8.13 -10.50
C SER A 31 -1.73 8.89 -9.18
N LEU A 32 -2.93 9.35 -8.85
CA LEU A 32 -3.24 10.05 -7.60
C LEU A 32 -3.43 9.06 -6.45
N THR A 33 -4.08 7.93 -6.71
CA THR A 33 -4.23 6.84 -5.76
C THR A 33 -2.88 6.26 -5.35
N ILE A 34 -1.96 6.06 -6.30
CA ILE A 34 -0.58 5.65 -5.98
C ILE A 34 0.10 6.65 -5.05
N LEU A 35 -0.04 7.97 -5.30
CA LEU A 35 0.54 8.99 -4.43
C LEU A 35 -0.09 8.98 -3.03
N SER A 36 -1.40 8.74 -2.96
CA SER A 36 -2.12 8.62 -1.69
C SER A 36 -1.64 7.40 -0.89
N ILE A 37 -1.44 6.26 -1.55
CA ILE A 37 -0.82 5.07 -0.93
C ILE A 37 0.56 5.40 -0.40
N ILE A 38 1.43 6.06 -1.19
CA ILE A 38 2.79 6.44 -0.75
C ILE A 38 2.72 7.31 0.50
N ALA A 39 1.88 8.36 0.49
CA ALA A 39 1.76 9.29 1.62
C ALA A 39 1.26 8.59 2.89
N VAL A 40 0.21 7.78 2.76
CA VAL A 40 -0.38 7.04 3.86
C VAL A 40 0.59 6.00 4.41
N VAL A 41 1.31 5.28 3.56
CA VAL A 41 2.31 4.30 4.00
C VAL A 41 3.48 4.98 4.71
N SER A 42 3.96 6.12 4.20
CA SER A 42 5.02 6.91 4.85
C SER A 42 4.57 7.44 6.22
N ASP A 43 3.34 7.91 6.36
CA ASP A 43 2.83 8.42 7.64
C ASP A 43 2.54 7.29 8.66
N GLU A 44 1.85 6.23 8.23
CA GLU A 44 1.36 5.17 9.13
C GLU A 44 2.40 4.10 9.45
N TYR A 45 3.34 3.85 8.53
CA TYR A 45 4.35 2.79 8.64
C TYR A 45 5.78 3.32 8.62
N HIS A 46 5.99 4.63 8.40
CA HIS A 46 7.33 5.23 8.29
C HIS A 46 8.21 4.57 7.22
N VAL A 47 7.57 4.15 6.13
CA VAL A 47 8.21 3.49 4.99
C VAL A 47 8.06 4.35 3.74
N GLU A 48 9.19 4.63 3.09
CA GLU A 48 9.22 5.29 1.79
C GLU A 48 9.07 4.26 0.66
N LEU A 49 7.94 4.35 -0.05
CA LEU A 49 7.65 3.58 -1.24
C LEU A 49 7.78 4.44 -2.49
N THR A 50 8.31 3.85 -3.55
CA THR A 50 8.28 4.45 -4.89
C THR A 50 7.11 3.91 -5.70
N ARG A 51 6.67 4.70 -6.69
CA ARG A 51 5.64 4.28 -7.65
C ARG A 51 5.97 2.94 -8.30
N GLU A 52 7.21 2.77 -8.75
CA GLU A 52 7.65 1.55 -9.42
C GLU A 52 7.53 0.33 -8.48
N GLU A 53 7.89 0.45 -7.21
CA GLU A 53 7.74 -0.65 -6.26
C GLU A 53 6.27 -1.02 -6.02
N ILE A 54 5.40 -0.02 -5.93
CA ILE A 54 3.96 -0.21 -5.78
C ILE A 54 3.36 -0.88 -7.02
N GLU A 55 3.71 -0.41 -8.23
CA GLU A 55 3.26 -1.00 -9.49
C GLU A 55 3.77 -2.45 -9.65
N ASN A 56 4.98 -2.76 -9.18
CA ASN A 56 5.54 -4.11 -9.17
C ASN A 56 4.93 -5.02 -8.10
N SER A 57 4.20 -4.48 -7.13
CA SER A 57 3.58 -5.28 -6.07
C SER A 57 2.37 -6.08 -6.55
N LEU A 58 1.73 -5.65 -7.65
CA LEU A 58 0.61 -6.25 -8.37
C LEU A 58 -0.70 -6.42 -7.58
N THR A 59 -0.63 -6.93 -6.34
CA THR A 59 -1.79 -7.26 -5.48
C THR A 59 -1.71 -6.58 -4.12
N ILE A 60 -2.83 -6.57 -3.40
CA ILE A 60 -2.91 -6.09 -2.01
C ILE A 60 -1.93 -6.85 -1.10
N SER A 61 -1.77 -8.17 -1.29
CA SER A 61 -0.78 -8.94 -0.55
C SER A 61 0.65 -8.52 -0.88
N GLY A 62 0.96 -8.31 -2.16
CA GLY A 62 2.29 -7.90 -2.58
C GLY A 62 2.65 -6.52 -2.01
N LEU A 63 1.69 -5.58 -2.00
CA LEU A 63 1.90 -4.27 -1.40
C LEU A 63 2.18 -4.37 0.10
N LYS A 64 1.42 -5.19 0.82
CA LYS A 64 1.65 -5.43 2.24
C LYS A 64 3.03 -6.04 2.51
N GLU A 65 3.43 -7.05 1.74
CA GLU A 65 4.75 -7.69 1.88
C GLU A 65 5.87 -6.70 1.61
N LEU A 66 5.73 -5.85 0.59
CA LEU A 66 6.69 -4.78 0.28
C LEU A 66 6.88 -3.81 1.45
N ILE A 67 5.77 -3.40 2.09
CA ILE A 67 5.80 -2.53 3.27
C ILE A 67 6.53 -3.22 4.42
N GLU A 68 6.20 -4.48 4.71
CA GLU A 68 6.82 -5.25 5.80
C GLU A 68 8.32 -5.42 5.57
N ILE A 69 8.74 -5.78 4.35
CA ILE A 69 10.16 -5.92 3.98
C ILE A 69 10.91 -4.61 4.20
N LYS A 70 10.35 -3.48 3.73
CA LYS A 70 11.00 -2.19 3.91
C LYS A 70 10.97 -1.72 5.36
N GLN A 71 9.92 -2.00 6.11
CA GLN A 71 9.84 -1.66 7.52
C GLN A 71 10.91 -2.40 8.33
N GLU A 72 11.15 -3.67 8.03
CA GLU A 72 12.26 -4.44 8.63
C GLU A 72 13.64 -3.96 8.17
N CYS A 73 13.77 -3.52 6.92
CA CYS A 73 15.02 -2.98 6.37
C CYS A 73 15.27 -1.51 6.74
N THR A 74 14.30 -0.79 7.30
CA THR A 74 14.48 0.59 7.77
C THR A 74 15.11 0.51 9.16
N PRO A 75 16.40 0.84 9.34
CA PRO A 75 17.00 0.87 10.65
C PRO A 75 16.21 1.88 11.49
N SER A 76 15.60 1.39 12.56
CA SER A 76 14.91 2.18 13.58
C SER A 76 15.65 3.49 13.83
N LEU A 77 15.08 4.59 13.33
CA LEU A 77 15.42 5.91 13.82
C LEU A 77 14.96 5.93 15.28
N LYS A 78 15.95 5.78 16.17
CA LYS A 78 15.86 5.97 17.61
C LYS A 78 15.17 7.28 17.98
#